data_AF-A0A9P5J2P0-F1
#
_entry.id   AF-A0A9P5J2P0-F1
#
_cell.length_a   1.000
_cell.length_b   1.000
_cell.length_c   1.000
_cell.angle_alpha   90.00
_cell.angle_beta   90.00
_cell.angle_gamma   90.00
#
_symmetry.space_group_name_H-M   'P 1'
#
loop_
_entity.id
_entity.type
_entity.pdbx_description
1 polymer ?
#
loop_
_entity_poly.entity_id
_entity_poly.type
_entity_poly.pdbx_seq_one_letter_code
_entity_poly.pdbx_strand_id
1 'polypeptide(L)'
;MSTIAQFLIFLPLTLATLGHSAFLSLSLLLTIHSLIHATMNVFIPGLQKALPFMQVPLQPVFLLLIFNLYTAPWQALLSAASVWESILRFLGPIFIASEGIASLIVLQNLGRNAAALIERNEHEGLDFGLLICCAAAYVLSAWWMMVTYPWAAISPLASTLLGAAITALIFLTLIGFGLRKTNVIESSGMALYLAYNIWLCSEHGDDLHWLEISSSYAPLLENLLPHLQSLLNFIMHTVPKPTLVSECRMRHSER
;
A
#
# COMPACT_ATOMS: atom_id res chain seq x y z
N MET A 1 15.30 16.04 8.84
CA MET A 1 15.22 16.10 7.37
C MET A 1 16.45 15.48 6.69
N SER A 2 17.68 15.69 7.18
CA SER A 2 18.90 15.10 6.58
C SER A 2 18.98 13.56 6.64
N THR A 3 18.46 12.93 7.69
CA THR A 3 18.65 11.49 7.97
C THR A 3 17.84 10.54 7.06
N ILE A 4 16.62 10.91 6.67
CA ILE A 4 15.79 10.09 5.77
C ILE A 4 16.39 10.05 4.36
N ALA A 5 16.83 11.20 3.85
CA ALA A 5 17.51 11.29 2.55
C ALA A 5 18.81 10.47 2.56
N GLN A 6 19.56 10.50 3.66
CA GLN A 6 20.72 9.64 3.83
C GLN A 6 20.32 8.15 3.81
N PHE A 7 19.27 7.72 4.51
CA PHE A 7 18.82 6.32 4.46
C PHE A 7 18.43 5.91 3.03
N LEU A 8 17.73 6.78 2.31
CA LEU A 8 17.26 6.53 0.94
C LEU A 8 18.40 6.40 -0.07
N ILE A 9 19.55 7.02 0.20
CA ILE A 9 20.74 6.96 -0.67
C ILE A 9 21.64 5.78 -0.29
N PHE A 10 21.89 5.56 1.01
CA PHE A 10 22.84 4.55 1.45
C PHE A 10 22.32 3.12 1.30
N LEU A 11 21.02 2.89 1.44
CA LEU A 11 20.40 1.57 1.35
C LEU A 11 20.47 0.95 -0.08
N PRO A 12 20.12 1.65 -1.17
CA PRO A 12 20.33 1.14 -2.53
C PRO A 12 21.81 1.08 -2.91
N LEU A 13 22.64 1.98 -2.37
CA LEU A 13 24.08 1.97 -2.62
C LEU A 13 24.75 0.71 -2.05
N THR A 14 24.34 0.25 -0.86
CA THR A 14 24.89 -0.98 -0.27
C THR A 14 24.39 -2.24 -0.97
N LEU A 15 23.14 -2.23 -1.45
CA LEU A 15 22.63 -3.30 -2.32
C LEU A 15 23.46 -3.42 -3.60
N ALA A 16 23.76 -2.30 -4.26
CA ALA A 16 24.51 -2.27 -5.51
C ALA A 16 25.99 -2.67 -5.36
N THR A 17 26.56 -2.54 -4.16
CA THR A 17 28.01 -2.75 -3.92
C THR A 17 28.34 -4.09 -3.24
N LEU A 18 27.53 -4.54 -2.27
CA LEU A 18 27.79 -5.76 -1.49
C LEU A 18 26.70 -6.84 -1.63
N GLY A 19 25.58 -6.54 -2.27
CA GLY A 19 24.49 -7.49 -2.50
C GLY A 19 23.49 -7.62 -1.33
N HIS A 20 22.56 -8.58 -1.48
CA HIS A 20 21.36 -8.72 -0.65
C HIS A 20 21.65 -8.98 0.85
N SER A 21 22.66 -9.80 1.16
CA SER A 21 22.97 -10.16 2.54
C SER A 21 23.53 -8.98 3.34
N ALA A 22 24.30 -8.10 2.72
CA ALA A 22 24.82 -6.90 3.36
C ALA A 22 23.74 -5.83 3.55
N PHE A 23 22.82 -5.73 2.59
CA PHE A 23 21.62 -4.90 2.70
C PHE A 23 20.76 -5.30 3.91
N LEU A 24 20.52 -6.59 4.10
CA LEU A 24 19.76 -7.11 5.25
C LEU A 24 20.43 -6.76 6.58
N SER A 25 21.74 -7.00 6.70
CA SER A 25 22.49 -6.65 7.91
C SER A 25 22.46 -5.15 8.20
N LEU A 26 22.55 -4.31 7.16
CA LEU A 26 22.46 -2.86 7.28
C LEU A 26 21.08 -2.42 7.76
N SER A 27 20.01 -2.94 7.14
CA SER A 27 18.64 -2.62 7.54
C SER A 27 18.35 -3.01 9.00
N LEU A 28 18.86 -4.14 9.47
CA LEU A 28 18.75 -4.56 10.88
C LEU A 28 19.45 -3.57 11.81
N LEU A 29 20.69 -3.19 11.49
CA LEU A 29 21.47 -2.28 12.33
C LEU A 29 20.85 -0.88 12.39
N LEU A 30 20.35 -0.40 11.26
CA LEU A 30 19.59 0.85 11.17
C LEU A 30 18.29 0.79 11.96
N THR A 31 17.58 -0.34 11.92
CA THR A 31 16.33 -0.53 12.67
C THR A 31 16.60 -0.51 14.17
N ILE A 32 17.60 -1.24 14.65
CA ILE A 32 18.02 -1.23 16.06
C ILE A 32 18.42 0.18 16.49
N HIS A 33 19.21 0.88 15.67
CA HIS A 33 19.59 2.26 15.94
C HIS A 33 18.37 3.18 16.04
N SER A 34 17.42 3.08 15.10
CA SER A 34 16.19 3.86 15.10
C SER A 34 15.30 3.56 16.31
N LEU A 35 15.26 2.31 16.76
CA LEU A 35 14.52 1.89 17.95
C LEU A 35 15.15 2.51 19.21
N ILE A 36 16.47 2.39 19.37
CA ILE A 36 17.20 3.01 20.48
C ILE A 36 16.96 4.53 20.50
N HIS A 37 17.04 5.18 19.34
CA HIS A 37 16.83 6.62 19.23
C HIS A 37 15.38 7.02 19.56
N ALA A 38 14.39 6.26 19.10
CA ALA A 38 12.97 6.48 19.41
C ALA A 38 12.69 6.29 20.90
N THR A 39 13.21 5.21 21.51
CA THR A 39 13.13 4.96 22.95
C THR A 39 13.77 6.12 23.72
N MET A 40 14.99 6.52 23.37
CA MET A 40 15.70 7.58 24.08
C MET A 40 15.00 8.94 23.97
N ASN A 41 14.35 9.23 22.84
CA ASN A 41 13.55 10.44 22.64
C ASN A 41 12.30 10.50 23.54
N VAL A 42 11.68 9.35 23.82
CA VAL A 42 10.49 9.25 24.68
C VAL A 42 10.87 9.30 26.16
N PHE A 43 11.95 8.62 26.55
CA PHE A 43 12.32 8.50 27.96
C PHE A 43 13.20 9.66 28.49
N ILE A 44 13.90 10.40 27.63
CA ILE A 44 14.84 11.45 28.04
C ILE A 44 14.54 12.76 27.30
N PRO A 45 13.60 13.60 27.80
CA PRO A 45 13.18 14.83 27.15
C PRO A 45 14.29 15.90 27.05
N GLY A 46 15.36 15.79 27.84
CA GLY A 46 16.49 16.74 27.81
C GLY A 46 17.48 16.53 26.65
N LEU A 47 17.54 15.33 26.08
CA LEU A 47 18.55 14.97 25.07
C LEU A 47 18.08 15.27 23.63
N GLN A 48 16.82 15.67 23.45
CA GLN A 48 16.18 15.92 22.15
C GLN A 48 16.92 16.95 21.28
N LYS A 49 17.60 17.93 21.89
CA LYS A 49 18.37 18.95 21.17
C LYS A 49 19.72 18.45 20.64
N ALA A 50 20.32 17.44 21.28
CA ALA A 50 21.64 16.91 20.93
C ALA A 50 21.56 15.62 20.07
N LEU A 51 20.43 14.89 20.15
CA LEU A 51 20.18 13.65 19.41
C LEU A 51 20.39 13.77 17.89
N PRO A 52 19.85 14.80 17.22
CA PRO A 52 20.01 14.94 15.78
C PRO A 52 21.47 15.13 15.35
N PHE A 53 22.29 15.75 16.21
CA PHE A 53 23.70 15.99 15.93
C PHE A 53 24.53 14.70 16.07
N MET A 54 24.20 13.85 17.04
CA MET A 54 24.85 12.54 17.20
C MET A 54 24.51 11.55 16.09
N GLN A 55 23.38 11.73 15.40
CA GLN A 55 22.88 10.81 14.38
C GLN A 55 23.64 10.93 13.04
N VAL A 56 24.11 12.15 12.69
CA VAL A 56 24.77 12.43 11.40
C VAL A 56 26.03 11.58 11.14
N PRO A 57 26.98 11.40 12.09
CA PRO A 57 28.17 10.59 11.84
C PRO A 57 27.94 9.08 11.97
N LEU A 58 26.88 8.63 12.64
CA LEU A 58 26.65 7.20 12.92
C LEU A 58 26.36 6.38 11.65
N GLN A 59 25.75 7.02 10.66
CA GLN A 59 25.34 6.35 9.43
C GLN A 59 26.50 5.90 8.52
N PRO A 60 27.50 6.75 8.20
CA PRO A 60 28.71 6.28 7.50
C PRO A 60 29.54 5.29 8.34
N VAL A 61 29.50 5.39 9.67
CA VAL A 61 30.18 4.43 10.57
C VAL A 61 29.57 3.03 10.45
N PHE A 62 28.24 2.91 10.41
CA PHE A 62 27.58 1.62 10.20
C PHE A 62 27.87 1.02 8.82
N LEU A 63 27.99 1.86 7.81
CA LEU A 63 28.39 1.42 6.47
C LEU A 63 29.81 0.84 6.50
N LEU A 64 30.78 1.59 7.03
CA LEU A 64 32.17 1.11 7.18
C LEU A 64 32.27 -0.14 8.05
N LEU A 65 31.45 -0.26 9.09
CA LEU A 65 31.38 -1.46 9.93
C LEU A 65 30.93 -2.68 9.12
N ILE A 66 29.93 -2.54 8.25
CA ILE A 66 29.45 -3.64 7.40
C ILE A 66 30.46 -4.02 6.33
N PHE A 67 31.13 -3.03 5.72
CA PHE A 67 32.27 -3.28 4.82
C PHE A 67 33.39 -4.07 5.52
N ASN A 68 33.74 -3.70 6.75
CA ASN A 68 34.76 -4.40 7.53
C ASN A 68 34.31 -5.81 7.91
N LEU A 69 33.06 -5.98 8.32
CA LEU A 69 32.50 -7.25 8.77
C LEU A 69 32.34 -8.28 7.64
N TYR A 70 32.15 -7.84 6.40
CA TYR A 70 32.20 -8.73 5.24
C TYR A 70 33.62 -9.14 4.83
N THR A 71 34.64 -8.44 5.33
CA THR A 71 36.05 -8.86 5.19
C THR A 71 36.41 -9.97 6.20
N ALA A 72 35.75 -10.00 7.37
CA ALA A 72 35.90 -11.04 8.40
C ALA A 72 34.51 -11.46 8.94
N PRO A 73 33.86 -12.47 8.35
CA PRO A 73 32.44 -12.72 8.53
C PRO A 73 32.10 -13.15 9.96
N TRP A 74 31.31 -12.32 10.64
CA TRP A 74 30.73 -12.67 11.94
C TRP A 74 29.46 -13.51 11.74
N GLN A 75 29.57 -14.82 11.95
CA GLN A 75 28.48 -15.78 11.74
C GLN A 75 27.19 -15.43 12.51
N ALA A 76 27.31 -14.86 13.72
CA ALA A 76 26.15 -14.45 14.51
C ALA A 76 25.34 -13.34 13.81
N LEU A 77 26.01 -12.34 13.21
CA LEU A 77 25.30 -11.24 12.52
C LEU A 77 24.61 -11.74 11.25
N LEU A 78 25.23 -12.68 10.53
CA LEU A 78 24.62 -13.30 9.35
C LEU A 78 23.36 -14.10 9.71
N SER A 79 23.40 -14.84 10.83
CA SER A 79 22.21 -15.56 11.33
C SER A 79 21.10 -14.60 11.80
N ALA A 80 21.48 -13.47 12.41
CA ALA A 80 20.51 -12.43 12.80
C ALA A 80 19.88 -11.79 11.56
N ALA A 81 20.65 -11.57 10.49
CA ALA A 81 20.16 -11.01 9.24
C ALA A 81 19.16 -11.94 8.52
N SER A 82 19.34 -13.27 8.58
CA SER A 82 18.35 -14.21 8.01
C SER A 82 17.05 -14.27 8.82
N VAL A 83 17.13 -14.17 10.15
CA VAL A 83 15.93 -14.05 10.99
C VAL A 83 15.21 -12.73 10.69
N TRP A 84 15.98 -11.66 10.52
CA TRP A 84 15.47 -10.34 10.15
C TRP A 84 14.76 -10.33 8.80
N GLU A 85 15.29 -11.05 7.81
CA GLU A 85 14.63 -11.23 6.52
C GLU A 85 13.23 -11.86 6.68
N SER A 86 13.11 -12.90 7.51
CA SER A 86 11.81 -13.53 7.80
C SER A 86 10.83 -12.55 8.46
N ILE A 87 11.32 -11.75 9.41
CA ILE A 87 10.54 -10.69 10.06
C ILE A 87 10.09 -9.64 9.04
N LEU A 88 10.98 -9.19 8.15
CA LEU A 88 10.65 -8.23 7.10
C LEU A 88 9.63 -8.77 6.12
N ARG A 89 9.74 -10.04 5.71
CA ARG A 89 8.73 -10.70 4.86
C ARG A 89 7.37 -10.76 5.54
N PHE A 90 7.33 -11.04 6.84
CA PHE A 90 6.09 -11.01 7.62
C PHE A 90 5.50 -9.60 7.77
N LEU A 91 6.36 -8.57 7.90
CA LEU A 91 5.94 -7.16 8.01
C LEU A 91 5.63 -6.50 6.66
N GLY A 92 5.99 -7.12 5.53
CA GLY A 92 5.76 -6.61 4.18
C GLY A 92 4.34 -6.09 3.94
N PRO A 93 3.27 -6.86 4.25
CA PRO A 93 1.89 -6.41 4.09
C PRO A 93 1.54 -5.16 4.92
N ILE A 94 2.11 -5.04 6.12
CA ILE A 94 1.90 -3.88 6.99
C ILE A 94 2.58 -2.64 6.40
N PHE A 95 3.78 -2.79 5.84
CA PHE A 95 4.47 -1.69 5.17
C PHE A 95 3.69 -1.19 3.95
N ILE A 96 3.19 -2.10 3.11
CA ILE A 96 2.35 -1.76 1.95
C ILE A 96 1.07 -1.04 2.39
N ALA A 97 0.40 -1.51 3.45
CA ALA A 97 -0.77 -0.84 4.00
C ALA A 97 -0.43 0.57 4.53
N SER A 98 0.70 0.73 5.21
CA SER A 98 1.14 2.03 5.73
C SER A 98 1.53 3.01 4.63
N GLU A 99 2.14 2.53 3.54
CA GLU A 99 2.43 3.31 2.34
C GLU A 99 1.14 3.78 1.67
N GLY A 100 0.13 2.90 1.61
CA GLY A 100 -1.22 3.24 1.19
C GLY A 100 -1.79 4.38 2.00
N ILE A 101 -1.86 4.24 3.33
CA ILE A 101 -2.40 5.29 4.21
C ILE A 101 -1.63 6.61 4.06
N ALA A 102 -0.29 6.57 3.99
CA ALA A 102 0.54 7.75 3.81
C ALA A 102 0.25 8.45 2.46
N SER A 103 0.13 7.67 1.37
CA SER A 103 -0.21 8.18 0.04
C SER A 103 -1.61 8.81 0.01
N LEU A 104 -2.58 8.20 0.71
CA LEU A 104 -3.94 8.75 0.86
C LEU A 104 -3.92 10.10 1.57
N ILE A 105 -3.15 10.23 2.66
CA ILE A 105 -3.05 11.49 3.40
C ILE A 105 -2.42 12.59 2.55
N VAL A 106 -1.34 12.26 1.81
CA VAL A 106 -0.69 13.22 0.90
C VAL A 106 -1.68 13.68 -0.17
N LEU A 107 -2.45 12.76 -0.73
CA LEU A 107 -3.41 13.05 -1.78
C LEU A 107 -4.59 13.91 -1.29
N GLN A 108 -5.12 13.61 -0.10
CA GLN A 108 -6.14 14.42 0.55
C GLN A 108 -5.63 15.83 0.87
N ASN A 109 -4.41 15.94 1.36
CA ASN A 109 -3.78 17.24 1.61
C ASN A 109 -3.59 18.03 0.31
N LEU A 110 -3.17 17.36 -0.76
CA LEU A 110 -3.04 17.96 -2.09
C LEU A 110 -4.39 18.45 -2.62
N GLY A 111 -5.45 17.65 -2.50
CA GLY A 111 -6.80 18.02 -2.91
C GLY A 111 -7.34 19.23 -2.16
N ARG A 112 -7.15 19.28 -0.84
CA ARG A 112 -7.49 20.43 0.00
C ARG A 112 -6.73 21.69 -0.38
N ASN A 113 -5.42 21.58 -0.57
CA ASN A 113 -4.58 22.72 -0.94
C ASN A 113 -4.95 23.25 -2.33
N ALA A 114 -5.22 22.36 -3.29
CA ALA A 114 -5.65 22.74 -4.62
C ALA A 114 -7.03 23.42 -4.62
N ALA A 115 -7.98 22.94 -3.81
CA ALA A 115 -9.27 23.62 -3.62
C ALA A 115 -9.10 25.02 -3.02
N ALA A 116 -8.24 25.16 -1.99
CA ALA A 116 -7.96 26.46 -1.37
C ALA A 116 -7.22 27.43 -2.30
N LEU A 117 -6.44 26.92 -3.26
CA LEU A 117 -5.79 27.72 -4.30
C LEU A 117 -6.82 28.27 -5.30
N ILE A 118 -7.77 27.44 -5.73
CA ILE A 118 -8.88 27.86 -6.62
C ILE A 118 -9.70 28.98 -5.96
N GLU A 119 -10.08 28.82 -4.69
CA GLU A 119 -10.87 29.81 -3.96
C GLU A 119 -10.18 31.17 -3.78
N ARG A 120 -8.84 31.19 -3.75
CA ARG A 120 -8.05 32.42 -3.57
C ARG A 120 -7.74 33.14 -4.87
N ASN A 121 -7.93 32.50 -6.01
CA ASN A 121 -7.47 33.02 -7.29
C ASN A 121 -8.64 33.65 -8.05
N GLU A 122 -8.47 34.90 -8.50
CA GLU A 122 -9.47 35.58 -9.33
C GLU A 122 -9.36 35.22 -10.82
N HIS A 123 -8.28 34.51 -11.20
CA HIS A 123 -8.01 34.13 -12.59
C HIS A 123 -8.55 32.73 -12.92
N GLU A 124 -9.47 32.66 -13.89
CA GLU A 124 -10.14 31.45 -14.41
C GLU A 124 -9.18 30.38 -14.99
N GLY A 125 -7.93 30.76 -15.30
CA GLY A 125 -6.96 29.88 -15.94
C GLY A 125 -6.47 28.72 -15.06
N LEU A 126 -6.40 28.89 -13.73
CA LEU A 126 -5.98 27.81 -12.83
C LEU A 126 -7.05 26.73 -12.70
N ASP A 127 -8.32 27.13 -12.67
CA ASP A 127 -9.46 26.22 -12.55
C ASP A 127 -9.53 25.30 -13.76
N PHE A 128 -9.45 25.90 -14.96
CA PHE A 128 -9.43 25.16 -16.21
C PHE A 128 -8.19 24.27 -16.33
N GLY A 129 -7.01 24.77 -15.94
CA GLY A 129 -5.77 24.00 -15.94
C GLY A 129 -5.81 22.78 -15.01
N LEU A 130 -6.33 22.93 -13.80
CA LEU A 130 -6.51 21.83 -12.84
C LEU A 130 -7.52 20.81 -13.36
N LEU A 131 -8.59 21.25 -14.01
CA LEU A 131 -9.59 20.35 -14.61
C LEU A 131 -8.98 19.49 -15.73
N ILE A 132 -8.18 20.12 -16.61
CA ILE A 132 -7.43 19.39 -17.65
C ILE A 132 -6.46 18.39 -17.03
N CYS A 133 -5.72 18.80 -15.99
CA CYS A 133 -4.79 17.91 -15.29
C CYS A 133 -5.51 16.69 -14.70
N CYS A 134 -6.68 16.88 -14.07
CA CYS A 134 -7.49 15.79 -13.54
C CYS A 134 -8.00 14.87 -14.65
N ALA A 135 -8.47 15.43 -15.77
CA ALA A 135 -8.93 14.66 -16.91
C ALA A 135 -7.78 13.81 -17.50
N ALA A 136 -6.60 14.40 -17.67
CA ALA A 136 -5.41 13.69 -18.11
C ALA A 136 -5.01 12.56 -17.14
N ALA A 137 -5.06 12.82 -15.83
CA ALA A 137 -4.79 11.81 -14.81
C ALA A 137 -5.76 10.62 -14.86
N TYR A 138 -7.07 10.87 -15.08
CA TYR A 138 -8.05 9.79 -15.26
C TYR A 138 -7.79 8.98 -16.53
N VAL A 139 -7.53 9.63 -17.66
CA VAL A 139 -7.27 8.95 -18.93
C VAL A 139 -5.98 8.12 -18.84
N LEU A 140 -4.92 8.69 -18.26
CA LEU A 140 -3.65 7.99 -18.05
C LEU A 140 -3.83 6.80 -17.11
N SER A 141 -4.56 6.97 -16.01
CA SER A 141 -4.87 5.89 -15.07
C SER A 141 -5.61 4.74 -15.77
N ALA A 142 -6.67 5.03 -16.52
CA ALA A 142 -7.45 4.02 -17.24
C ALA A 142 -6.61 3.31 -18.31
N TRP A 143 -5.79 4.05 -19.07
CA TRP A 143 -4.86 3.48 -20.03
C TRP A 143 -3.86 2.53 -19.37
N TRP A 144 -3.24 2.97 -18.27
CA TRP A 144 -2.23 2.18 -17.56
C TRP A 144 -2.83 0.91 -16.95
N MET A 145 -4.03 0.99 -16.38
CA MET A 145 -4.76 -0.19 -15.87
C MET A 145 -5.05 -1.20 -16.98
N MET A 146 -5.45 -0.75 -18.17
CA MET A 146 -5.77 -1.64 -19.29
C MET A 146 -4.54 -2.41 -19.78
N VAL A 147 -3.39 -1.75 -19.91
CA VAL A 147 -2.15 -2.36 -20.40
C VAL A 147 -1.56 -3.34 -19.38
N THR A 148 -1.74 -3.07 -18.09
CA THR A 148 -1.16 -3.88 -17.00
C THR A 148 -2.05 -5.04 -16.55
N TYR A 149 -3.35 -4.99 -16.83
CA TYR A 149 -4.31 -6.03 -16.45
C TYR A 149 -3.91 -7.47 -16.81
N PRO A 150 -3.48 -7.82 -18.05
CA PRO A 150 -3.15 -9.21 -18.39
C PRO A 150 -1.97 -9.76 -17.60
N TRP A 151 -1.05 -8.90 -17.18
CA TRP A 151 0.13 -9.26 -16.40
C TRP A 151 -0.13 -9.28 -14.90
N ALA A 152 -1.08 -8.49 -14.42
CA ALA A 152 -1.49 -8.52 -13.01
C ALA A 152 -2.47 -9.68 -12.69
N ALA A 153 -3.26 -10.12 -13.68
CA ALA A 153 -4.31 -11.11 -13.53
C ALA A 153 -3.85 -12.56 -13.83
N ILE A 154 -2.65 -12.93 -13.40
CA ILE A 154 -2.08 -14.28 -13.66
C ILE A 154 -2.89 -15.37 -12.94
N SER A 155 -3.41 -15.07 -11.74
CA SER A 155 -4.21 -16.01 -10.94
C SER A 155 -5.70 -15.61 -10.88
N PRO A 156 -6.63 -16.59 -10.78
CA PRO A 156 -8.07 -16.32 -10.64
C PRO A 156 -8.40 -15.48 -9.41
N LEU A 157 -7.67 -15.67 -8.31
CA LEU A 157 -7.85 -14.92 -7.08
C LEU A 157 -7.37 -13.46 -7.23
N ALA A 158 -6.22 -13.22 -7.86
CA ALA A 158 -5.74 -11.87 -8.14
C ALA A 158 -6.71 -11.12 -9.08
N SER A 159 -7.25 -11.79 -10.10
CA SER A 159 -8.22 -11.20 -11.02
C SER A 159 -9.50 -10.74 -10.31
N THR A 160 -10.04 -11.57 -9.41
CA THR A 160 -11.25 -11.22 -8.64
C THR A 160 -11.00 -10.10 -7.64
N LEU A 161 -9.86 -10.09 -6.93
CA LEU A 161 -9.49 -9.01 -6.00
C LEU A 161 -9.24 -7.69 -6.73
N LEU A 162 -8.57 -7.72 -7.89
CA LEU A 162 -8.34 -6.54 -8.72
C LEU A 162 -9.65 -5.99 -9.26
N GLY A 163 -10.56 -6.86 -9.74
CA GLY A 163 -11.91 -6.47 -10.15
C GLY A 163 -12.72 -5.86 -9.00
N ALA A 164 -12.64 -6.43 -7.79
CA ALA A 164 -13.28 -5.91 -6.59
C ALA A 164 -12.71 -4.53 -6.21
N ALA A 165 -11.40 -4.34 -6.31
CA ALA A 165 -10.74 -3.06 -6.01
C ALA A 165 -11.15 -1.95 -6.99
N ILE A 166 -11.16 -2.23 -8.30
CA ILE A 166 -11.61 -1.27 -9.33
C ILE A 166 -13.09 -0.92 -9.11
N THR A 167 -13.92 -1.93 -8.83
CA THR A 167 -15.36 -1.73 -8.57
C THR A 167 -15.57 -0.88 -7.32
N ALA A 168 -14.84 -1.16 -6.23
CA ALA A 168 -14.89 -0.39 -5.00
C ALA A 168 -14.45 1.06 -5.22
N LEU A 169 -13.40 1.31 -6.01
CA LEU A 169 -12.98 2.66 -6.38
C LEU A 169 -14.13 3.41 -7.07
N ILE A 170 -14.76 2.82 -8.09
CA ILE A 170 -15.86 3.44 -8.83
C ILE A 170 -17.03 3.76 -7.89
N PHE A 171 -17.46 2.80 -7.05
CA PHE A 171 -18.56 3.02 -6.11
C PHE A 171 -18.23 4.10 -5.08
N LEU A 172 -17.02 4.10 -4.50
CA LEU A 172 -16.59 5.10 -3.52
C LEU A 172 -16.50 6.49 -4.16
N THR A 173 -16.01 6.60 -5.39
CA THR A 173 -16.01 7.86 -6.14
C THR A 173 -17.42 8.36 -6.40
N LEU A 174 -18.34 7.49 -6.85
CA LEU A 174 -19.74 7.86 -7.11
C LEU A 174 -20.46 8.31 -5.83
N ILE A 175 -20.31 7.56 -4.74
CA ILE A 175 -20.88 7.92 -3.43
C ILE A 175 -20.26 9.22 -2.92
N GLY A 176 -18.95 9.39 -3.07
CA GLY A 176 -18.23 10.60 -2.66
C GLY A 176 -18.73 11.86 -3.36
N PHE A 177 -18.98 11.79 -4.66
CA PHE A 177 -19.62 12.87 -5.43
C PHE A 177 -21.09 13.06 -5.03
N GLY A 178 -21.84 11.98 -4.82
CA GLY A 178 -23.23 12.05 -4.38
C GLY A 178 -23.40 12.76 -3.02
N LEU A 179 -22.45 12.54 -2.11
CA LEU A 179 -22.41 13.20 -0.79
C LEU A 179 -21.78 14.59 -0.82
N ARG A 180 -21.29 15.07 -1.97
CA ARG A 180 -20.55 16.34 -2.12
C ARG A 180 -19.36 16.48 -1.16
N LYS A 181 -18.74 15.36 -0.78
CA LYS A 181 -17.60 15.32 0.14
C LYS A 181 -16.25 15.08 -0.55
N THR A 182 -16.27 14.70 -1.82
CA THR A 182 -15.07 14.35 -2.58
C THR A 182 -14.85 15.34 -3.71
N ASN A 183 -13.60 15.81 -3.86
CA ASN A 183 -13.21 16.67 -4.98
C ASN A 183 -12.74 15.83 -6.19
N VAL A 184 -12.89 16.38 -7.40
CA VAL A 184 -12.41 15.77 -8.66
C VAL A 184 -10.90 15.49 -8.60
N ILE A 185 -10.15 16.41 -7.99
CA ILE A 185 -8.70 16.31 -7.82
C ILE A 185 -8.34 15.09 -6.96
N GLU A 186 -9.00 14.94 -5.80
CA GLU A 186 -8.77 13.80 -4.90
C GLU A 186 -9.10 12.49 -5.61
N SER A 187 -10.27 12.40 -6.24
CA SER A 187 -10.69 11.17 -6.91
C SER A 187 -9.78 10.80 -8.10
N SER A 188 -9.27 11.77 -8.87
CA SER A 188 -8.32 11.49 -9.97
C SER A 188 -6.99 10.94 -9.46
N GLY A 189 -6.49 11.46 -8.33
CA GLY A 189 -5.28 10.97 -7.70
C GLY A 189 -5.45 9.56 -7.11
N MET A 190 -6.64 9.23 -6.58
CA MET A 190 -6.95 7.90 -6.06
C MET A 190 -6.95 6.87 -7.20
N ALA A 191 -7.50 7.23 -8.36
CA ALA A 191 -7.45 6.41 -9.56
C ALA A 191 -6.00 6.21 -10.06
N LEU A 192 -5.19 7.26 -10.07
CA LEU A 192 -3.77 7.15 -10.44
C LEU A 192 -2.99 6.25 -9.47
N TYR A 193 -3.24 6.40 -8.16
CA TYR A 193 -2.63 5.56 -7.13
C TYR A 193 -3.02 4.09 -7.27
N LEU A 194 -4.29 3.78 -7.57
CA LEU A 194 -4.72 2.41 -7.85
C LEU A 194 -4.03 1.85 -9.10
N ALA A 195 -3.91 2.63 -10.18
CA ALA A 195 -3.20 2.22 -11.39
C ALA A 195 -1.73 1.90 -11.11
N TYR A 196 -1.07 2.69 -10.27
CA TYR A 196 0.29 2.43 -9.82
C TYR A 196 0.41 1.12 -9.04
N ASN A 197 -0.50 0.84 -8.10
CA ASN A 197 -0.49 -0.43 -7.35
C ASN A 197 -0.72 -1.64 -8.26
N ILE A 198 -1.61 -1.53 -9.24
CA ILE A 198 -1.84 -2.59 -10.23
C ILE A 198 -0.57 -2.84 -11.07
N TRP A 199 0.10 -1.79 -11.50
CA TRP A 199 1.38 -1.90 -12.22
C TRP A 199 2.47 -2.55 -11.37
N LEU A 200 2.59 -2.17 -10.09
CA LEU A 200 3.57 -2.77 -9.18
C LEU A 200 3.34 -4.28 -9.00
N CYS A 201 2.07 -4.71 -8.91
CA CYS A 201 1.72 -6.14 -8.87
C CYS A 201 2.05 -6.88 -10.18
N SER A 202 1.94 -6.20 -11.33
CA SER A 202 2.27 -6.78 -12.64
C SER A 202 3.77 -7.09 -12.77
N GLU A 203 4.65 -6.30 -12.17
CA GLU A 203 6.11 -6.50 -12.28
C GLU A 203 6.61 -7.63 -11.36
N HIS A 204 5.91 -7.90 -10.25
CA HIS A 204 6.23 -8.97 -9.29
C HIS A 204 5.52 -10.29 -9.59
N GLY A 205 4.86 -10.42 -10.73
CA GLY A 205 4.07 -11.60 -11.12
C GLY A 205 4.89 -12.89 -11.27
N ASP A 206 6.19 -12.80 -11.53
CA ASP A 206 7.08 -13.94 -11.76
C ASP A 206 7.63 -14.59 -10.47
N ASP A 207 7.63 -13.88 -9.32
CA ASP A 207 8.24 -14.33 -8.06
C ASP A 207 7.22 -14.78 -6.99
N LEU A 208 5.96 -15.01 -7.37
CA LEU A 208 4.83 -15.20 -6.47
C LEU A 208 4.70 -16.64 -5.93
N HIS A 209 5.82 -17.26 -5.51
CA HIS A 209 5.90 -18.63 -4.98
C HIS A 209 5.07 -18.86 -3.69
N TRP A 210 4.66 -17.78 -3.00
CA TRP A 210 3.74 -17.82 -1.84
C TRP A 210 2.25 -18.00 -2.20
N LEU A 211 1.83 -17.68 -3.44
CA LEU A 211 0.47 -17.93 -3.91
C LEU A 211 0.35 -19.29 -4.61
N GLU A 212 1.47 -19.93 -4.96
CA GLU A 212 1.48 -21.33 -5.42
C GLU A 212 1.03 -22.32 -4.33
N ILE A 213 1.16 -21.95 -3.05
CA ILE A 213 0.60 -22.73 -1.93
C ILE A 213 -0.93 -22.72 -1.97
N SER A 214 -1.54 -21.71 -2.60
CA SER A 214 -2.99 -21.59 -2.81
C SER A 214 -3.48 -22.23 -4.11
N SER A 215 -2.59 -22.49 -5.09
CA SER A 215 -2.93 -23.13 -6.37
C SER A 215 -2.54 -24.62 -6.44
N SER A 216 -1.71 -25.12 -5.53
CA SER A 216 -1.29 -26.53 -5.48
C SER A 216 -2.28 -27.48 -4.78
N TYR A 217 -3.41 -26.97 -4.25
CA TYR A 217 -4.51 -27.82 -3.81
C TYR A 217 -5.76 -27.62 -4.68
N ALA A 218 -5.86 -28.46 -5.71
CA ALA A 218 -7.09 -29.08 -6.21
C ALA A 218 -8.18 -28.18 -6.88
N PRO A 219 -9.01 -28.73 -7.79
CA PRO A 219 -10.06 -27.98 -8.50
C PRO A 219 -11.14 -27.47 -7.52
N LEU A 220 -11.01 -26.22 -7.09
CA LEU A 220 -11.94 -25.59 -6.12
C LEU A 220 -13.40 -25.61 -6.60
N LEU A 221 -13.68 -25.57 -7.91
CA LEU A 221 -15.06 -25.47 -8.40
C LEU A 221 -15.89 -26.73 -8.13
N GLU A 222 -15.31 -27.93 -8.24
CA GLU A 222 -16.01 -29.19 -7.96
C GLU A 222 -16.27 -29.40 -6.46
N ASN A 223 -15.39 -28.89 -5.60
CA ASN A 223 -15.50 -29.05 -4.15
C ASN A 223 -16.36 -27.94 -3.50
N LEU A 224 -16.43 -26.75 -4.10
CA LEU A 224 -17.24 -25.63 -3.61
C LEU A 224 -18.71 -25.72 -4.06
N LEU A 225 -19.00 -26.38 -5.18
CA LEU A 225 -20.36 -26.57 -5.72
C LEU A 225 -21.33 -27.24 -4.72
N PRO A 226 -20.98 -28.34 -4.03
CA PRO A 226 -21.87 -28.96 -3.05
C PRO A 226 -22.10 -28.07 -1.82
N HIS A 227 -21.11 -27.27 -1.41
CA HIS A 227 -21.24 -26.34 -0.28
C HIS A 227 -22.11 -25.13 -0.63
N LEU A 228 -21.97 -24.59 -1.85
CA LEU A 228 -22.87 -23.56 -2.36
C LEU A 228 -24.31 -24.07 -2.53
N GLN A 229 -24.50 -25.29 -3.04
CA GLN A 229 -25.84 -25.88 -3.11
C GLN A 229 -26.46 -26.08 -1.73
N SER A 230 -25.68 -26.51 -0.73
CA SER A 230 -26.14 -26.61 0.65
C SER A 230 -26.54 -25.25 1.22
N LEU A 231 -25.74 -24.21 0.98
CA LEU A 231 -25.99 -22.86 1.46
C LEU A 231 -27.21 -22.23 0.76
N LEU A 232 -27.36 -22.48 -0.54
CA LEU A 232 -28.52 -22.02 -1.34
C LEU A 232 -29.80 -22.76 -0.95
N ASN A 233 -29.73 -24.07 -0.69
CA ASN A 233 -30.85 -24.82 -0.11
C ASN A 233 -31.18 -24.34 1.31
N PHE A 234 -30.17 -24.02 2.12
CA PHE A 234 -30.39 -23.44 3.44
C PHE A 234 -31.10 -22.09 3.32
N ILE A 235 -30.63 -21.18 2.46
CA ILE A 235 -31.30 -19.88 2.21
C ILE A 235 -32.73 -20.09 1.69
N MET A 236 -32.95 -20.99 0.73
CA MET A 236 -34.27 -21.26 0.16
C MET A 236 -35.27 -21.87 1.17
N HIS A 237 -34.79 -22.68 2.12
CA HIS A 237 -35.65 -23.43 3.03
C HIS A 237 -35.70 -22.88 4.47
N THR A 238 -34.73 -22.08 4.91
CA THR A 238 -34.71 -21.45 6.24
C THR A 238 -35.00 -19.97 6.24
N VAL A 239 -35.07 -19.29 5.08
CA VAL A 239 -35.69 -17.97 4.97
C VAL A 239 -37.15 -18.18 4.58
N PRO A 240 -38.09 -18.22 5.54
CA PRO A 240 -39.49 -18.30 5.21
C PRO A 240 -39.88 -17.02 4.44
N LYS A 241 -40.56 -17.20 3.29
CA LYS A 241 -41.08 -16.13 2.44
C LYS A 241 -41.94 -15.02 3.12
N PRO A 242 -42.47 -15.13 4.36
CA PRO A 242 -43.22 -14.02 4.95
C PRO A 242 -42.35 -12.83 5.39
N THR A 243 -41.05 -13.00 5.64
CA THR A 243 -40.21 -11.90 6.19
C THR A 243 -39.78 -10.89 5.13
N LEU A 244 -39.61 -11.31 3.88
CA LEU A 244 -39.41 -10.40 2.74
C LEU A 244 -40.69 -9.59 2.41
N VAL A 245 -41.87 -10.13 2.70
CA VAL A 245 -43.15 -9.42 2.53
C VAL A 245 -43.40 -8.40 3.64
N SER A 246 -42.95 -8.66 4.88
CA SER A 246 -43.04 -7.67 5.96
C SER A 246 -42.13 -6.46 5.76
N GLU A 247 -40.91 -6.64 5.22
CA GLU A 247 -40.03 -5.50 4.91
C GLU A 247 -40.46 -4.71 3.68
N CYS A 248 -41.08 -5.35 2.69
CA CYS A 248 -41.62 -4.65 1.51
C CYS A 248 -42.95 -3.92 1.81
N ARG A 249 -43.76 -4.39 2.79
CA ARG A 249 -45.01 -3.73 3.19
C ARG A 249 -44.79 -2.54 4.15
N MET A 250 -43.74 -2.54 4.97
CA MET A 250 -43.41 -1.40 5.85
C MET A 250 -42.92 -0.17 5.05
N ARG A 251 -42.24 -0.34 3.91
CA ARG A 251 -41.76 0.77 3.08
C ARG A 251 -42.85 1.49 2.26
N HIS A 252 -44.08 0.96 2.23
CA HIS A 252 -45.22 1.61 1.57
C HIS A 252 -46.14 2.37 2.53
N SER A 253 -45.90 2.32 3.85
CA SER A 253 -46.72 2.96 4.88
C SER A 253 -46.07 4.20 5.54
N GLU A 254 -44.89 4.62 5.08
CA GLU A 254 -44.23 5.88 5.49
C GLU A 254 -43.98 6.81 4.29
N ARG A 255 -44.96 6.88 3.38
CA ARG A 255 -45.21 8.10 2.61
C ARG A 255 -46.29 8.91 3.32
#